data_AF-A0A954ZSM0-F1
#
_entry.id   AF-A0A954ZSM0-F1
#
_cell.length_a   1.000
_cell.length_b   1.000
_cell.length_c   1.000
_cell.angle_alpha   90.00
_cell.angle_beta   90.00
_cell.angle_gamma   90.00
#
_symmetry.space_group_name_H-M   'P 1'
#
loop_
_entity.id
_entity.type
_entity.pdbx_description
1 polymer ?
#
loop_
_entity_poly.entity_id
_entity_poly.type
_entity_poly.pdbx_seq_one_letter_code
_entity_poly.pdbx_strand_id
1 'polypeptide(L)'
;MALSSALFTGLTGLNAHSAKLDVIGNNVANVNTTAFKSSRMLFESLFAQNLGFGTSPSEIRGGVNPKQIGNGVGIAGVQRDFSAASFNGTGDLRDLAIDGSGFFLVQRGGANFYTRAGSFRQDSDDNLATVTGEKLLGYAVDDEFNILTGQLVPINIPVGKQTIAESTSNIALVGNLDKGGDIPTQGSIINLLGDATNGFSTTSGGFIGSATLLTNVEDPDLPGSGTSAFSVGQTIRMRGTNGASRGGTDLPDADFTITATTTVQDFMDFLAANIGIQSTGGTNPDGNTPGVTVDNTTGIITIVGNTGDVNDLVIANGDIELLDTDGTTSLGAPFVTDKTAAADGESVRTTIVGYDSLGAEVTANVTMVLDSTPDTGPIWRYFIDSEDDAGNGIALTTGTLQFDNNGQPDPDNSEISITIDRSNTGADPLLSWTLQLQSDKGNTTSLAASPSSIIGLTIDGLPPGTLESFAAGEDGVIFGRFSNGAVKTMGQVVLANFTNPAGLVDEGGNLFSTGPNSGPASIAPPGTLGIGTIVSGALEQSNVDLGEEFTNMILTSTGYSASSRVIRTADELLQQLLVLGR
;
A
#
# COMPACT_ATOMS: atom_id res chain seq x y z
N MET A 1 -41.84 67.04 -25.85
CA MET A 1 -40.54 66.44 -25.45
C MET A 1 -40.58 65.73 -24.10
N ALA A 2 -41.19 66.30 -23.04
CA ALA A 2 -41.24 65.66 -21.71
C ALA A 2 -41.90 64.26 -21.67
N LEU A 3 -43.00 64.05 -22.42
CA LEU A 3 -43.71 62.75 -22.46
C LEU A 3 -42.90 61.63 -23.14
N SER A 4 -42.08 61.97 -24.14
CA SER A 4 -41.18 60.99 -24.79
C SER A 4 -40.06 60.53 -23.86
N SER A 5 -39.55 61.42 -23.00
CA SER A 5 -38.56 61.07 -21.98
C SER A 5 -39.16 60.16 -20.90
N ALA A 6 -40.40 60.43 -20.47
CA ALA A 6 -41.12 59.57 -19.52
C ALA A 6 -41.39 58.17 -20.07
N LEU A 7 -41.79 58.05 -21.34
CA LEU A 7 -41.96 56.76 -22.03
C LEU A 7 -40.64 55.98 -22.15
N PHE A 8 -39.54 56.66 -22.50
CA PHE A 8 -38.22 56.04 -22.61
C PHE A 8 -37.72 55.55 -21.23
N THR A 9 -37.82 56.39 -20.21
CA THR A 9 -37.46 56.01 -18.83
C THR A 9 -38.32 54.84 -18.33
N GLY A 10 -39.63 54.84 -18.60
CA GLY A 10 -40.52 53.72 -18.27
C GLY A 10 -40.16 52.42 -19.02
N LEU A 11 -39.79 52.51 -20.29
CA LEU A 11 -39.37 51.36 -21.10
C LEU A 11 -38.04 50.76 -20.60
N THR A 12 -37.07 51.60 -20.25
CA THR A 12 -35.78 51.13 -19.72
C THR A 12 -35.95 50.40 -18.38
N GLY A 13 -36.82 50.91 -17.49
CA GLY A 13 -37.20 50.22 -16.25
C GLY A 13 -37.94 48.90 -16.50
N LEU A 14 -38.85 48.86 -17.47
CA LEU A 14 -39.58 47.64 -17.84
C LEU A 14 -38.64 46.53 -18.34
N ASN A 15 -37.71 46.87 -19.23
CA ASN A 15 -36.72 45.92 -19.75
C ASN A 15 -35.79 45.42 -18.64
N ALA A 16 -35.31 46.32 -17.78
CA ALA A 16 -34.44 45.98 -16.66
C ALA A 16 -35.14 45.03 -15.66
N HIS A 17 -36.41 45.28 -15.33
CA HIS A 17 -37.19 44.39 -14.47
C HIS A 17 -37.51 43.03 -15.15
N SER A 18 -37.78 43.01 -16.46
CA SER A 18 -37.99 41.74 -17.18
C SER A 18 -36.75 40.86 -17.12
N ALA A 19 -35.58 41.43 -17.42
CA ALA A 19 -34.34 40.67 -17.41
C ALA A 19 -33.96 40.23 -15.97
N LYS A 20 -34.27 41.02 -14.94
CA LYS A 20 -34.10 40.60 -13.54
C LYS A 20 -35.04 39.43 -13.17
N LEU A 21 -36.28 39.41 -13.69
CA LEU A 21 -37.18 38.26 -13.48
C LEU A 21 -36.62 36.99 -14.12
N ASP A 22 -35.99 37.07 -15.28
CA ASP A 22 -35.35 35.91 -15.93
C ASP A 22 -34.22 35.33 -15.07
N VAL A 23 -33.39 36.19 -14.49
CA VAL A 23 -32.30 35.77 -13.58
C VAL A 23 -32.84 35.11 -12.31
N ILE A 24 -33.85 35.72 -11.67
CA ILE A 24 -34.51 35.15 -10.48
C ILE A 24 -35.16 33.80 -10.83
N GLY A 25 -35.86 33.72 -11.96
CA GLY A 25 -36.49 32.48 -12.43
C GLY A 25 -35.48 31.36 -12.66
N ASN A 26 -34.31 31.69 -13.21
CA ASN A 26 -33.22 30.73 -13.39
C ASN A 26 -32.64 30.25 -12.04
N ASN A 27 -32.44 31.15 -11.08
CA ASN A 27 -31.98 30.78 -9.74
C ASN A 27 -32.97 29.82 -9.06
N VAL A 28 -34.26 30.16 -9.05
CA VAL A 28 -35.32 29.33 -8.46
C VAL A 28 -35.39 27.95 -9.12
N ALA A 29 -35.26 27.87 -10.45
CA ALA A 29 -35.28 26.61 -11.18
C ALA A 29 -34.10 25.68 -10.81
N ASN A 30 -32.95 26.25 -10.45
CA ASN A 30 -31.72 25.51 -10.18
C ASN A 30 -31.42 25.31 -8.69
N VAL A 31 -32.38 25.57 -7.80
CA VAL A 31 -32.19 25.41 -6.33
C VAL A 31 -31.75 24.00 -5.91
N ASN A 32 -32.18 22.97 -6.63
CA ASN A 32 -31.83 21.57 -6.34
C ASN A 32 -30.63 21.07 -7.17
N THR A 33 -30.09 21.91 -8.05
CA THR A 33 -28.95 21.54 -8.88
C THR A 33 -27.69 21.57 -8.01
N THR A 34 -26.97 20.45 -7.98
CA THR A 34 -25.72 20.30 -7.23
C THR A 34 -24.71 21.39 -7.60
N ALA A 35 -24.19 22.07 -6.58
CA ALA A 35 -23.19 23.12 -6.69
C ALA A 35 -23.56 24.30 -7.61
N PHE A 36 -24.86 24.54 -7.87
CA PHE A 36 -25.29 25.69 -8.65
C PHE A 36 -25.04 27.01 -7.90
N LYS A 37 -24.48 27.98 -8.62
CA LYS A 37 -24.14 29.32 -8.11
C LYS A 37 -25.15 30.35 -8.61
N SER A 38 -25.86 30.96 -7.68
CA SER A 38 -26.87 31.99 -7.92
C SER A 38 -26.29 33.17 -8.69
N SER A 39 -27.14 33.81 -9.48
CA SER A 39 -26.75 34.99 -10.26
C SER A 39 -27.54 36.20 -9.81
N ARG A 40 -26.89 37.36 -9.73
CA ARG A 40 -27.52 38.64 -9.41
C ARG A 40 -27.35 39.63 -10.56
N MET A 41 -28.40 40.41 -10.81
CA MET A 41 -28.38 41.50 -11.80
C MET A 41 -27.96 42.81 -11.14
N LEU A 42 -27.02 43.52 -11.78
CA LEU A 42 -26.58 44.85 -11.37
C LEU A 42 -27.17 45.91 -12.29
N PHE A 43 -27.65 47.00 -11.69
CA PHE A 43 -28.24 48.13 -12.40
C PHE A 43 -27.30 49.34 -12.37
N GLU A 44 -27.36 50.15 -13.43
CA GLU A 44 -26.69 51.45 -13.50
C GLU A 44 -27.66 52.53 -13.97
N SER A 45 -27.44 53.79 -13.57
CA SER A 45 -28.23 54.89 -14.10
C SER A 45 -27.76 55.28 -15.51
N LEU A 46 -28.71 55.57 -16.39
CA LEU A 46 -28.38 56.11 -17.71
C LEU A 46 -28.01 57.60 -17.59
N PHE A 47 -27.15 58.07 -18.50
CA PHE A 47 -26.59 59.43 -18.45
C PHE A 47 -27.68 60.51 -18.31
N ALA A 48 -27.58 61.37 -17.30
CA ALA A 48 -28.57 62.40 -17.04
C ALA A 48 -28.46 63.57 -18.04
N GLN A 49 -29.60 64.13 -18.46
CA GLN A 49 -29.63 65.36 -19.24
C GLN A 49 -29.35 66.57 -18.33
N ASN A 50 -28.24 67.27 -18.57
CA ASN A 50 -27.88 68.49 -17.86
C ASN A 50 -28.65 69.69 -18.42
N LEU A 51 -29.54 70.29 -17.61
CA LEU A 51 -30.29 71.50 -17.93
C LEU A 51 -29.64 72.77 -17.34
N GLY A 52 -28.66 72.61 -16.44
CA GLY A 52 -27.82 73.69 -15.92
C GLY A 52 -26.84 73.14 -14.88
N PHE A 53 -25.59 73.60 -14.90
CA PHE A 53 -24.49 73.06 -14.07
C PHE A 53 -24.46 73.58 -12.63
N GLY A 54 -25.42 74.43 -12.25
CA GLY A 54 -25.38 75.17 -10.99
C GLY A 54 -24.38 76.33 -11.04
N THR A 55 -24.47 77.25 -10.08
CA THR A 55 -23.49 78.34 -9.92
C THR A 55 -23.18 78.55 -8.45
N SER A 56 -21.97 79.00 -8.15
CA SER A 56 -21.58 79.40 -6.79
C SER A 56 -22.36 80.64 -6.32
N PRO A 57 -22.54 80.85 -5.00
CA PRO A 57 -23.15 82.06 -4.45
C PRO A 57 -22.35 83.34 -4.76
N SER A 58 -23.05 84.48 -4.93
CA SER A 58 -22.47 85.83 -5.04
C SER A 58 -23.03 86.77 -3.96
N GLU A 59 -22.49 87.99 -3.84
CA GLU A 59 -22.90 88.98 -2.83
C GLU A 59 -24.39 89.36 -2.87
N ILE A 60 -25.08 89.16 -4.01
CA ILE A 60 -26.47 89.57 -4.21
C ILE A 60 -27.38 88.37 -4.53
N ARG A 61 -26.85 87.15 -4.68
CA ARG A 61 -27.65 85.95 -4.99
C ARG A 61 -27.00 84.65 -4.49
N GLY A 62 -27.79 83.79 -3.85
CA GLY A 62 -27.35 82.46 -3.44
C GLY A 62 -26.99 81.55 -4.62
N GLY A 63 -26.14 80.56 -4.34
CA GLY A 63 -25.77 79.54 -5.32
C GLY A 63 -26.98 78.69 -5.71
N VAL A 64 -26.98 78.15 -6.92
CA VAL A 64 -28.05 77.28 -7.42
C VAL A 64 -27.50 75.90 -7.72
N ASN A 65 -28.28 74.87 -7.39
CA ASN A 65 -27.93 73.48 -7.65
C ASN A 65 -27.98 73.17 -9.15
N PRO A 66 -27.21 72.18 -9.62
CA PRO A 66 -27.34 71.67 -10.97
C PRO A 66 -28.75 71.12 -11.19
N LYS A 67 -29.31 71.41 -12.35
CA LYS A 67 -30.61 70.90 -12.79
C LYS A 67 -30.35 69.77 -13.76
N GLN A 68 -30.62 68.54 -13.32
CA GLN A 68 -30.40 67.33 -14.11
C GLN A 68 -31.66 66.48 -14.12
N ILE A 69 -31.93 65.84 -15.25
CA ILE A 69 -33.02 64.87 -15.38
C ILE A 69 -32.41 63.52 -15.75
N GLY A 70 -32.68 62.49 -14.96
CA GLY A 70 -32.22 61.13 -15.25
C GLY A 70 -32.92 60.52 -16.47
N ASN A 71 -32.19 59.76 -17.28
CA ASN A 71 -32.69 59.13 -18.50
C ASN A 71 -33.08 57.65 -18.32
N GLY A 72 -33.27 57.20 -17.08
CA GLY A 72 -33.68 55.83 -16.76
C GLY A 72 -32.54 54.96 -16.25
N VAL A 73 -32.67 53.65 -16.45
CA VAL A 73 -31.82 52.61 -15.87
C VAL A 73 -31.30 51.64 -16.94
N GLY A 74 -30.03 51.27 -16.85
CA GLY A 74 -29.38 50.25 -17.67
C GLY A 74 -29.05 48.99 -16.86
N ILE A 75 -28.72 47.92 -17.57
CA ILE A 75 -28.18 46.69 -16.97
C ILE A 75 -26.67 46.76 -17.04
N ALA A 76 -26.00 46.86 -15.89
CA ALA A 76 -24.54 46.89 -15.82
C ALA A 76 -23.93 45.50 -16.06
N GLY A 77 -24.65 44.44 -15.67
CA GLY A 77 -24.25 43.05 -15.91
C GLY A 77 -25.01 42.06 -15.04
N VAL A 78 -24.80 40.77 -15.32
CA VAL A 78 -25.24 39.65 -14.48
C VAL A 78 -24.00 39.00 -13.90
N GLN A 79 -23.90 38.98 -12.58
CA GLN A 79 -22.75 38.44 -11.86
C GLN A 79 -23.17 37.18 -11.10
N ARG A 80 -22.41 36.10 -11.26
CA ARG A 80 -22.55 34.87 -10.47
C ARG A 80 -21.90 35.03 -9.10
N ASP A 81 -22.57 34.54 -8.06
CA ASP A 81 -22.07 34.52 -6.69
C ASP A 81 -21.45 33.15 -6.37
N PHE A 82 -20.13 33.11 -6.20
CA PHE A 82 -19.35 31.91 -5.87
C PHE A 82 -19.21 31.68 -4.36
N SER A 83 -20.04 32.33 -3.53
CA SER A 83 -20.16 32.00 -2.11
C SER A 83 -20.45 30.50 -1.89
N ALA A 84 -19.89 29.93 -0.82
CA ALA A 84 -20.08 28.53 -0.48
C ALA A 84 -21.52 28.26 -0.03
N ALA A 85 -22.05 27.08 -0.35
CA ALA A 85 -23.36 26.60 0.10
C ALA A 85 -23.22 25.55 1.20
N SER A 86 -24.35 25.08 1.74
CA SER A 86 -24.39 23.91 2.62
C SER A 86 -23.99 22.63 1.88
N PHE A 87 -23.41 21.68 2.62
CA PHE A 87 -23.09 20.34 2.12
C PHE A 87 -24.17 19.35 2.54
N ASN A 88 -24.46 18.38 1.67
CA ASN A 88 -25.29 17.22 1.99
C ASN A 88 -24.45 15.94 1.95
N GLY A 89 -24.41 15.20 3.05
CA GLY A 89 -23.72 13.92 3.13
C GLY A 89 -24.48 12.84 2.35
N THR A 90 -23.88 12.29 1.30
CA THR A 90 -24.48 11.26 0.46
C THR A 90 -24.06 9.86 0.89
N GLY A 91 -22.91 9.74 1.55
CA GLY A 91 -22.32 8.45 1.96
C GLY A 91 -21.63 7.68 0.82
N ASP A 92 -21.66 8.17 -0.42
CA ASP A 92 -20.87 7.62 -1.53
C ASP A 92 -19.51 8.33 -1.59
N LEU A 93 -18.42 7.58 -1.42
CA LEU A 93 -17.05 8.10 -1.40
C LEU A 93 -16.61 8.77 -2.71
N ARG A 94 -17.35 8.53 -3.81
CA ARG A 94 -17.15 9.16 -5.12
C ARG A 94 -17.72 10.57 -5.21
N ASP A 95 -18.62 10.92 -4.29
CA ASP A 95 -19.17 12.27 -4.21
C ASP A 95 -18.22 13.14 -3.39
N LEU A 96 -17.72 14.20 -4.00
CA LEU A 96 -16.77 15.14 -3.42
C LEU A 96 -17.36 16.55 -3.38
N ALA A 97 -17.21 17.23 -2.26
CA ALA A 97 -17.51 18.65 -2.14
C ALA A 97 -16.20 19.42 -1.88
N ILE A 98 -16.20 20.70 -2.21
CA ILE A 98 -15.08 21.60 -1.89
C ILE A 98 -15.56 22.53 -0.78
N ASP A 99 -14.85 22.59 0.34
CA ASP A 99 -15.06 23.59 1.38
C ASP A 99 -14.11 24.77 1.16
N GLY A 100 -14.67 25.96 0.90
CA GLY A 100 -13.91 27.16 0.52
C GLY A 100 -13.75 27.36 -0.99
N SER A 101 -12.73 28.13 -1.38
CA SER A 101 -12.46 28.55 -2.76
C SER A 101 -11.83 27.44 -3.60
N GLY A 102 -12.26 27.29 -4.85
CA GLY A 102 -11.65 26.34 -5.78
C GLY A 102 -12.66 25.69 -6.72
N PHE A 103 -12.14 24.97 -7.71
CA PHE A 103 -12.92 24.21 -8.68
C PHE A 103 -12.20 22.89 -8.97
N PHE A 104 -12.96 21.83 -9.13
CA PHE A 104 -12.45 20.59 -9.71
C PHE A 104 -12.03 20.85 -11.15
N LEU A 105 -10.88 20.30 -11.53
CA LEU A 105 -10.38 20.34 -12.89
C LEU A 105 -10.85 19.09 -13.63
N VAL A 106 -11.63 19.26 -14.69
CA VAL A 106 -12.15 18.15 -15.50
C VAL A 106 -11.76 18.33 -16.97
N GLN A 107 -11.63 17.24 -17.72
CA GLN A 107 -11.18 17.27 -19.10
C GLN A 107 -12.19 16.63 -20.05
N ARG A 108 -12.42 17.29 -21.20
CA ARG A 108 -13.22 16.78 -22.32
C ARG A 108 -12.50 17.02 -23.64
N GLY A 109 -12.20 15.95 -24.38
CA GLY A 109 -11.56 16.06 -25.70
C GLY A 109 -10.22 16.79 -25.68
N GLY A 110 -9.44 16.67 -24.59
CA GLY A 110 -8.16 17.36 -24.39
C GLY A 110 -8.27 18.81 -23.90
N ALA A 111 -9.48 19.38 -23.85
CA ALA A 111 -9.72 20.71 -23.28
C ALA A 111 -10.08 20.61 -21.80
N ASN A 112 -9.54 21.54 -21.00
CA ASN A 112 -9.77 21.60 -19.56
C ASN A 112 -10.95 22.52 -19.24
N PHE A 113 -11.83 22.05 -18.36
CA PHE A 113 -12.98 22.74 -17.80
C PHE A 113 -12.92 22.70 -16.28
N TYR A 114 -13.69 23.57 -15.65
CA TYR A 114 -13.72 23.73 -14.20
C TYR A 114 -15.14 23.53 -13.71
N THR A 115 -15.33 22.82 -12.60
CA THR A 115 -16.65 22.60 -12.02
C THR A 115 -16.60 22.60 -10.51
N ARG A 116 -17.72 22.94 -9.88
CA ARG A 116 -17.92 22.73 -8.43
C ARG A 116 -18.78 21.51 -8.13
N ALA A 117 -19.42 20.93 -9.15
CA ALA A 117 -20.20 19.72 -8.97
C ALA A 117 -19.24 18.52 -8.90
N GLY A 118 -19.10 17.92 -7.71
CA GLY A 118 -18.27 16.73 -7.53
C GLY A 118 -19.05 15.42 -7.49
N SER A 119 -20.03 15.26 -8.38
CA SER A 119 -20.74 13.98 -8.56
C SER A 119 -19.99 13.12 -9.59
N PHE A 120 -18.97 12.39 -9.13
CA PHE A 120 -18.11 11.59 -10.00
C PHE A 120 -18.56 10.12 -10.05
N ARG A 121 -18.39 9.48 -11.21
CA ARG A 121 -18.66 8.06 -11.46
C ARG A 121 -17.47 7.46 -12.19
N GLN A 122 -17.29 6.16 -12.02
CA GLN A 122 -16.19 5.44 -12.66
C GLN A 122 -16.62 5.04 -14.09
N ASP A 123 -15.78 5.34 -15.08
CA ASP A 123 -15.96 4.87 -16.46
C ASP A 123 -15.43 3.43 -16.64
N SER A 124 -15.59 2.85 -17.84
CA SER A 124 -15.12 1.48 -18.14
C SER A 124 -13.61 1.33 -18.09
N ASP A 125 -12.89 2.44 -18.25
CA ASP A 125 -11.44 2.52 -18.20
C ASP A 125 -10.96 2.85 -16.78
N ASP A 126 -11.84 2.78 -15.77
CA ASP A 126 -11.58 3.04 -14.35
C ASP A 126 -11.23 4.50 -13.99
N ASN A 127 -11.51 5.46 -14.87
CA ASN A 127 -11.32 6.88 -14.55
C ASN A 127 -12.51 7.44 -13.79
N LEU A 128 -12.24 8.36 -12.86
CA LEU A 128 -13.30 9.19 -12.28
C LEU A 128 -13.73 10.25 -13.29
N ALA A 129 -15.00 10.24 -13.67
CA ALA A 129 -15.60 11.18 -14.60
C ALA A 129 -16.93 11.70 -14.07
N THR A 130 -17.35 12.88 -14.53
CA THR A 130 -18.70 13.38 -14.30
C THR A 130 -19.73 12.49 -15.00
N VAL A 131 -21.01 12.62 -14.63
CA VAL A 131 -22.11 11.92 -15.33
C VAL A 131 -22.23 12.28 -16.83
N THR A 132 -21.64 13.40 -17.23
CA THR A 132 -21.58 13.89 -18.62
C THR A 132 -20.31 13.45 -19.37
N GLY A 133 -19.39 12.76 -18.69
CA GLY A 133 -18.22 12.11 -19.30
C GLY A 133 -16.93 12.93 -19.27
N GLU A 134 -16.87 14.03 -18.52
CA GLU A 134 -15.62 14.78 -18.30
C GLU A 134 -14.76 14.12 -17.23
N LYS A 135 -13.50 13.80 -17.55
CA LYS A 135 -12.60 13.08 -16.65
C LYS A 135 -11.99 14.02 -15.60
N LEU A 136 -12.03 13.64 -14.32
CA LEU A 136 -11.40 14.36 -13.23
C LEU A 136 -9.88 14.26 -13.33
N LEU A 137 -9.20 15.40 -13.31
CA LEU A 137 -7.75 15.49 -13.38
C LEU A 137 -7.14 15.62 -11.99
N GLY A 138 -5.94 15.06 -11.83
CA GLY A 138 -5.15 15.16 -10.62
C GLY A 138 -3.69 14.75 -10.85
N TYR A 139 -2.95 14.58 -9.77
CA TYR A 139 -1.61 14.02 -9.80
C TYR A 139 -1.68 12.49 -9.74
N ALA A 140 -0.89 11.85 -10.60
CA ALA A 140 -0.73 10.40 -10.63
C ALA A 140 0.15 9.92 -9.47
N VAL A 141 0.24 8.60 -9.30
CA VAL A 141 1.26 7.95 -8.48
C VAL A 141 2.25 7.19 -9.35
N ASP A 142 3.48 7.00 -8.85
CA ASP A 142 4.45 6.06 -9.42
C ASP A 142 4.16 4.61 -8.99
N ASP A 143 5.01 3.68 -9.44
CA ASP A 143 4.87 2.24 -9.16
C ASP A 143 5.01 1.93 -7.65
N GLU A 144 5.66 2.83 -6.89
CA GLU A 144 5.81 2.78 -5.43
C GLU A 144 4.69 3.53 -4.67
N PHE A 145 3.64 3.99 -5.36
CA PHE A 145 2.50 4.72 -4.81
C PHE A 145 2.82 6.12 -4.26
N ASN A 146 3.91 6.76 -4.68
CA ASN A 146 4.22 8.14 -4.34
C ASN A 146 3.60 9.12 -5.33
N ILE A 147 3.16 10.28 -4.86
CA ILE A 147 2.47 11.28 -5.68
C ILE A 147 3.47 11.98 -6.62
N LEU A 148 3.22 11.88 -7.92
CA LEU A 148 3.98 12.56 -8.97
C LEU A 148 3.42 13.97 -9.21
N THR A 149 3.97 14.96 -8.50
CA THR A 149 3.60 16.36 -8.70
C THR A 149 4.11 16.90 -10.04
N GLY A 150 3.27 17.70 -10.73
CA GLY A 150 3.67 18.46 -11.93
C GLY A 150 3.13 17.94 -13.26
N GLN A 151 2.61 16.71 -13.32
CA GLN A 151 1.87 16.21 -14.49
C GLN A 151 0.42 15.94 -14.12
N LEU A 152 -0.50 16.59 -14.82
CA LEU A 152 -1.93 16.39 -14.64
C LEU A 152 -2.42 15.28 -15.55
N VAL A 153 -3.00 14.25 -14.95
CA VAL A 153 -3.58 13.10 -15.65
C VAL A 153 -4.99 12.81 -15.12
N PRO A 154 -5.84 12.14 -15.91
CA PRO A 154 -7.09 11.58 -15.39
C PRO A 154 -6.83 10.66 -14.21
N ILE A 155 -7.57 10.85 -13.11
CA ILE A 155 -7.49 9.98 -11.95
C ILE A 155 -8.08 8.62 -12.31
N ASN A 156 -7.26 7.59 -12.25
CA ASN A 156 -7.60 6.21 -12.55
C ASN A 156 -7.58 5.37 -11.27
N ILE A 157 -8.67 4.67 -10.96
CA ILE A 157 -8.79 3.86 -9.73
C ILE A 157 -9.42 2.51 -10.09
N PRO A 158 -8.60 1.50 -10.45
CA PRO A 158 -9.06 0.20 -10.92
C PRO A 158 -9.53 -0.74 -9.79
N VAL A 159 -10.65 -0.39 -9.16
CA VAL A 159 -11.31 -1.19 -8.11
C VAL A 159 -11.59 -2.61 -8.61
N GLY A 160 -11.17 -3.62 -7.85
CA GLY A 160 -11.34 -5.04 -8.15
C GLY A 160 -10.39 -5.60 -9.21
N LYS A 161 -9.50 -4.79 -9.80
CA LYS A 161 -8.52 -5.23 -10.82
C LYS A 161 -7.08 -5.08 -10.36
N GLN A 162 -6.77 -4.07 -9.56
CA GLN A 162 -5.42 -3.87 -9.06
C GLN A 162 -5.13 -4.80 -7.89
N THR A 163 -4.06 -5.58 -8.03
CA THR A 163 -3.54 -6.50 -7.03
C THR A 163 -2.20 -6.00 -6.53
N ILE A 164 -1.97 -6.14 -5.23
CA ILE A 164 -0.67 -5.90 -4.61
C ILE A 164 -0.32 -7.07 -3.71
N ALA A 165 0.98 -7.31 -3.54
CA ALA A 165 1.54 -8.12 -2.48
C ALA A 165 2.70 -7.33 -1.86
N GLU A 166 3.00 -7.57 -0.59
CA GLU A 166 4.14 -6.93 0.07
C GLU A 166 5.04 -7.99 0.66
N SER A 167 6.28 -8.02 0.20
CA SER A 167 7.31 -8.90 0.75
C SER A 167 7.56 -8.55 2.21
N THR A 168 7.70 -9.57 3.06
CA THR A 168 8.15 -9.37 4.44
C THR A 168 9.56 -8.80 4.45
N SER A 169 9.80 -7.83 5.33
CA SER A 169 11.10 -7.21 5.56
C SER A 169 11.51 -7.30 7.03
N ASN A 170 10.60 -7.02 7.97
CA ASN A 170 10.87 -7.01 9.41
C ASN A 170 9.96 -7.99 10.15
N ILE A 171 10.55 -8.68 11.12
CA ILE A 171 9.87 -9.67 11.95
C ILE A 171 10.24 -9.39 13.40
N ALA A 172 9.27 -9.02 14.22
CA ALA A 172 9.47 -8.85 15.65
C ALA A 172 9.14 -10.15 16.40
N LEU A 173 10.12 -10.65 17.16
CA LEU A 173 9.98 -11.81 18.04
C LEU A 173 9.72 -11.35 19.48
N VAL A 174 8.66 -11.87 20.10
CA VAL A 174 8.31 -11.59 21.49
C VAL A 174 8.17 -12.90 22.24
N GLY A 175 8.87 -13.01 23.37
CA GLY A 175 8.87 -14.22 24.18
C GLY A 175 9.84 -14.14 25.35
N ASN A 176 9.96 -15.26 26.07
CA ASN A 176 10.97 -15.43 27.10
C ASN A 176 11.75 -16.74 26.90
N LEU A 177 13.07 -16.62 26.87
CA LEU A 177 14.01 -17.72 26.78
C LEU A 177 14.54 -18.07 28.18
N ASP A 178 14.42 -19.32 28.60
CA ASP A 178 14.77 -19.74 29.97
C ASP A 178 16.26 -19.71 30.22
N LYS A 179 16.73 -18.70 30.97
CA LYS A 179 18.16 -18.64 31.38
C LYS A 179 18.54 -19.71 32.41
N GLY A 180 17.55 -20.38 33.03
CA GLY A 180 17.75 -21.37 34.10
C GLY A 180 17.84 -22.81 33.61
N GLY A 181 17.72 -23.04 32.30
CA GLY A 181 17.81 -24.37 31.71
C GLY A 181 19.24 -24.92 31.62
N ASP A 182 19.35 -26.15 31.17
CA ASP A 182 20.64 -26.86 31.10
C ASP A 182 21.50 -26.30 29.95
N ILE A 183 22.77 -26.05 30.25
CA ILE A 183 23.76 -25.65 29.23
C ILE A 183 24.14 -26.90 28.43
N PRO A 184 24.13 -26.84 27.09
CA PRO A 184 24.45 -27.98 26.22
C PRO A 184 25.88 -28.47 26.48
N THR A 185 26.07 -29.78 26.40
CA THR A 185 27.38 -30.42 26.48
C THR A 185 27.79 -31.03 25.15
N GLN A 186 26.84 -31.41 24.30
CA GLN A 186 27.10 -32.13 23.05
C GLN A 186 25.97 -31.95 22.03
N GLY A 187 26.30 -32.17 20.76
CA GLY A 187 25.31 -32.36 19.70
C GLY A 187 24.88 -33.82 19.58
N SER A 188 23.94 -34.09 18.69
CA SER A 188 23.61 -35.46 18.30
C SER A 188 24.78 -36.08 17.52
N ILE A 189 25.09 -37.35 17.77
CA ILE A 189 26.12 -38.08 17.01
C ILE A 189 25.50 -39.35 16.46
N ILE A 190 25.50 -39.47 15.14
CA ILE A 190 24.97 -40.62 14.40
C ILE A 190 26.07 -41.16 13.50
N ASN A 191 26.41 -42.43 13.66
CA ASN A 191 27.33 -43.13 12.79
C ASN A 191 26.55 -43.89 11.73
N LEU A 192 26.98 -43.77 10.48
CA LEU A 192 26.53 -44.60 9.36
C LEU A 192 27.62 -45.65 9.09
N LEU A 193 27.28 -46.91 9.32
CA LEU A 193 28.15 -48.06 9.17
C LEU A 193 27.70 -48.92 7.99
N GLY A 194 28.61 -49.75 7.47
CA GLY A 194 28.29 -50.73 6.45
C GLY A 194 27.59 -51.95 7.04
N ASP A 195 28.05 -52.41 8.20
CA ASP A 195 27.42 -53.49 8.97
C ASP A 195 27.24 -53.07 10.44
N ALA A 196 26.76 -53.99 11.29
CA ALA A 196 26.51 -53.70 12.71
C ALA A 196 27.78 -53.41 13.56
N THR A 197 28.99 -53.51 12.99
CA THR A 197 30.27 -53.41 13.72
C THR A 197 31.37 -52.68 12.93
N ASN A 198 31.36 -52.72 11.60
CA ASN A 198 32.40 -52.16 10.74
C ASN A 198 31.86 -51.05 9.83
N GLY A 199 32.72 -50.06 9.56
CA GLY A 199 32.48 -49.07 8.52
C GLY A 199 32.69 -49.63 7.11
N PHE A 200 32.59 -48.78 6.11
CA PHE A 200 32.67 -49.19 4.71
C PHE A 200 34.10 -49.41 4.23
N SER A 201 34.30 -50.47 3.43
CA SER A 201 35.53 -50.75 2.70
C SER A 201 35.44 -50.33 1.23
N THR A 202 36.60 -50.21 0.58
CA THR A 202 36.67 -50.06 -0.88
C THR A 202 36.75 -51.43 -1.56
N THR A 203 36.28 -51.53 -2.81
CA THR A 203 36.38 -52.75 -3.63
C THR A 203 37.84 -53.16 -3.92
N SER A 204 38.79 -52.24 -3.76
CA SER A 204 40.24 -52.49 -3.87
C SER A 204 40.94 -52.85 -2.54
N GLY A 205 40.19 -52.90 -1.44
CA GLY A 205 40.69 -53.10 -0.08
C GLY A 205 41.06 -51.80 0.64
N GLY A 206 40.98 -51.82 1.97
CA GLY A 206 41.09 -50.62 2.82
C GLY A 206 39.75 -49.93 3.03
N PHE A 207 39.71 -48.97 3.95
CA PHE A 207 38.50 -48.21 4.29
C PHE A 207 38.22 -47.08 3.30
N ILE A 208 36.96 -46.69 3.18
CA ILE A 208 36.58 -45.52 2.39
C ILE A 208 37.17 -44.24 2.98
N GLY A 209 37.38 -43.26 2.12
CA GLY A 209 37.61 -41.87 2.50
C GLY A 209 36.85 -40.91 1.58
N SER A 210 36.93 -39.61 1.84
CA SER A 210 36.09 -38.61 1.15
C SER A 210 36.19 -38.63 -0.37
N ALA A 211 37.38 -38.86 -0.93
CA ALA A 211 37.61 -38.93 -2.38
C ALA A 211 37.22 -40.26 -3.04
N THR A 212 36.73 -41.24 -2.28
CA THR A 212 36.34 -42.55 -2.81
C THR A 212 35.08 -42.39 -3.65
N LEU A 213 35.06 -42.95 -4.86
CA LEU A 213 33.84 -43.01 -5.67
C LEU A 213 32.81 -43.92 -4.99
N LEU A 214 31.53 -43.56 -5.00
CA LEU A 214 30.48 -44.40 -4.43
C LEU A 214 30.43 -45.78 -5.09
N THR A 215 30.68 -45.86 -6.39
CA THR A 215 30.78 -47.14 -7.13
C THR A 215 32.01 -47.99 -6.78
N ASN A 216 32.91 -47.46 -5.95
CA ASN A 216 34.06 -48.20 -5.40
C ASN A 216 33.86 -48.55 -3.92
N VAL A 217 32.74 -48.17 -3.31
CA VAL A 217 32.35 -48.66 -1.99
C VAL A 217 31.93 -50.11 -2.14
N GLU A 218 32.53 -50.99 -1.35
CA GLU A 218 32.24 -52.42 -1.36
C GLU A 218 30.94 -52.72 -0.62
N ASP A 219 30.20 -53.71 -1.10
CA ASP A 219 29.01 -54.24 -0.42
C ASP A 219 29.39 -54.82 0.95
N PRO A 220 28.89 -54.25 2.06
CA PRO A 220 29.23 -54.70 3.41
C PRO A 220 28.75 -56.12 3.73
N ASP A 221 27.74 -56.63 3.02
CA ASP A 221 27.27 -58.02 3.19
C ASP A 221 28.19 -59.04 2.51
N LEU A 222 29.08 -58.58 1.61
CA LEU A 222 30.00 -59.41 0.83
C LEU A 222 31.46 -58.89 0.91
N PRO A 223 32.07 -58.83 2.12
CA PRO A 223 33.37 -58.23 2.31
C PRO A 223 34.49 -59.01 1.59
N GLY A 224 35.36 -58.30 0.90
CA GLY A 224 36.46 -58.86 0.10
C GLY A 224 36.05 -59.51 -1.22
N SER A 225 34.77 -59.38 -1.63
CA SER A 225 34.27 -59.89 -2.91
C SER A 225 34.60 -58.98 -4.08
N GLY A 226 34.88 -57.70 -3.83
CA GLY A 226 35.02 -56.66 -4.85
C GLY A 226 33.69 -56.24 -5.50
N THR A 227 32.55 -56.68 -4.95
CA THR A 227 31.21 -56.26 -5.39
C THR A 227 30.91 -54.87 -4.85
N SER A 228 30.44 -53.95 -5.69
CA SER A 228 30.10 -52.60 -5.20
C SER A 228 28.71 -52.56 -4.57
N ALA A 229 28.59 -51.82 -3.47
CA ALA A 229 27.33 -51.51 -2.81
C ALA A 229 26.42 -50.62 -3.67
N PHE A 230 27.00 -49.81 -4.57
CA PHE A 230 26.30 -48.77 -5.31
C PHE A 230 26.59 -48.85 -6.81
N SER A 231 25.55 -48.69 -7.63
CA SER A 231 25.63 -48.70 -9.09
C SER A 231 25.22 -47.37 -9.69
N VAL A 232 25.79 -47.04 -10.87
CA VAL A 232 25.43 -45.82 -11.61
C VAL A 232 23.96 -45.87 -12.00
N GLY A 233 23.24 -44.77 -11.74
CA GLY A 233 21.81 -44.65 -12.01
C GLY A 233 20.91 -45.09 -10.86
N GLN A 234 21.46 -45.53 -9.74
CA GLN A 234 20.71 -45.68 -8.48
C GLN A 234 20.59 -44.33 -7.76
N THR A 235 19.58 -44.22 -6.89
CA THR A 235 19.32 -43.01 -6.09
C THR A 235 19.34 -43.36 -4.61
N ILE A 236 20.12 -42.63 -3.82
CA ILE A 236 20.04 -42.65 -2.36
C ILE A 236 18.99 -41.62 -1.95
N ARG A 237 17.91 -42.06 -1.31
CA ARG A 237 16.85 -41.18 -0.79
C ARG A 237 16.97 -41.07 0.72
N MET A 238 16.95 -39.84 1.20
CA MET A 238 16.66 -39.53 2.59
C MET A 238 15.16 -39.33 2.73
N ARG A 239 14.51 -40.15 3.55
CA ARG A 239 13.09 -40.05 3.85
C ARG A 239 12.90 -39.14 5.03
N GLY A 240 12.22 -38.03 4.79
CA GLY A 240 11.72 -37.10 5.77
C GLY A 240 10.39 -37.55 6.37
N THR A 241 9.42 -37.89 5.52
CA THR A 241 8.05 -38.20 5.99
C THR A 241 8.00 -39.49 6.84
N ASN A 242 7.72 -39.34 8.14
CA ASN A 242 7.84 -40.41 9.15
C ASN A 242 9.23 -41.09 9.16
N GLY A 243 10.28 -40.37 8.79
CA GLY A 243 11.64 -40.87 8.76
C GLY A 243 12.56 -39.99 9.59
N ALA A 244 13.59 -39.46 8.94
CA ALA A 244 14.56 -38.63 9.60
C ALA A 244 13.93 -37.32 10.11
N SER A 245 14.23 -36.97 11.36
CA SER A 245 13.65 -35.82 12.04
C SER A 245 14.66 -35.07 12.88
N ARG A 246 14.38 -33.79 13.13
CA ARG A 246 15.17 -32.90 13.99
C ARG A 246 14.27 -32.26 15.03
N GLY A 247 14.55 -32.51 16.31
CA GLY A 247 13.70 -32.05 17.41
C GLY A 247 12.25 -32.51 17.29
N GLY A 248 12.04 -33.71 16.72
CA GLY A 248 10.71 -34.29 16.48
C GLY A 248 9.92 -33.72 15.29
N THR A 249 10.51 -32.85 14.46
CA THR A 249 9.92 -32.45 13.17
C THR A 249 10.62 -33.20 12.05
N ASP A 250 9.83 -33.79 11.16
CA ASP A 250 10.30 -34.47 9.94
C ASP A 250 11.12 -33.51 9.08
N LEU A 251 12.26 -33.98 8.58
CA LEU A 251 13.05 -33.26 7.59
C LEU A 251 12.39 -33.38 6.21
N PRO A 252 12.80 -32.59 5.19
CA PRO A 252 12.30 -32.79 3.82
C PRO A 252 12.83 -34.09 3.19
N ASP A 253 12.03 -34.71 2.32
CA ASP A 253 12.50 -35.80 1.47
C ASP A 253 13.55 -35.28 0.48
N ALA A 254 14.67 -35.99 0.33
CA ALA A 254 15.74 -35.58 -0.56
C ALA A 254 16.34 -36.76 -1.34
N ASP A 255 16.68 -36.54 -2.61
CA ASP A 255 17.20 -37.56 -3.52
C ASP A 255 18.60 -37.24 -4.03
N PHE A 256 19.50 -38.21 -3.92
CA PHE A 256 20.88 -38.12 -4.41
C PHE A 256 21.14 -39.20 -5.47
N THR A 257 21.34 -38.80 -6.72
CA THR A 257 21.57 -39.73 -7.83
C THR A 257 23.05 -40.08 -7.98
N ILE A 258 23.37 -41.37 -8.01
CA ILE A 258 24.74 -41.88 -8.15
C ILE A 258 25.14 -41.85 -9.62
N THR A 259 26.28 -41.22 -9.91
CA THR A 259 26.88 -41.12 -11.25
C THR A 259 28.27 -41.75 -11.26
N ALA A 260 28.90 -41.83 -12.43
CA ALA A 260 30.27 -42.36 -12.54
C ALA A 260 31.34 -41.50 -11.82
N THR A 261 31.00 -40.26 -11.43
CA THR A 261 31.93 -39.33 -10.78
C THR A 261 31.56 -38.97 -9.35
N THR A 262 30.42 -39.45 -8.84
CA THR A 262 29.98 -39.14 -7.47
C THR A 262 30.86 -39.83 -6.43
N THR A 263 31.35 -39.04 -5.50
CA THR A 263 32.24 -39.44 -4.40
C THR A 263 31.50 -39.53 -3.07
N VAL A 264 32.14 -40.10 -2.06
CA VAL A 264 31.67 -40.05 -0.67
C VAL A 264 31.55 -38.60 -0.18
N GLN A 265 32.44 -37.70 -0.62
CA GLN A 265 32.30 -36.26 -0.30
C GLN A 265 31.00 -35.68 -0.83
N ASP A 266 30.64 -35.95 -2.09
CA ASP A 266 29.38 -35.44 -2.66
C ASP A 266 28.15 -35.95 -1.89
N PHE A 267 28.20 -37.19 -1.39
CA PHE A 267 27.16 -37.74 -0.53
C PHE A 267 27.12 -37.09 0.85
N MET A 268 28.28 -36.84 1.47
CA MET A 268 28.36 -36.13 2.75
C MET A 268 27.84 -34.69 2.63
N ASP A 269 28.16 -34.00 1.53
CA ASP A 269 27.66 -32.66 1.23
C ASP A 269 26.14 -32.68 1.01
N PHE A 270 25.61 -33.69 0.31
CA PHE A 270 24.17 -33.92 0.18
C PHE A 270 23.50 -34.11 1.54
N LEU A 271 24.05 -34.95 2.42
CA LEU A 271 23.51 -35.13 3.76
C LEU A 271 23.52 -33.81 4.53
N ALA A 272 24.67 -33.14 4.59
CA ALA A 272 24.82 -31.87 5.30
C ALA A 272 23.83 -30.79 4.83
N ALA A 273 23.56 -30.71 3.52
CA ALA A 273 22.62 -29.78 2.93
C ALA A 273 21.16 -30.04 3.34
N ASN A 274 20.75 -31.30 3.49
CA ASN A 274 19.35 -31.67 3.70
C ASN A 274 18.97 -31.89 5.18
N ILE A 275 19.95 -32.08 6.06
CA ILE A 275 19.72 -32.24 7.51
C ILE A 275 19.77 -30.93 8.29
N GLY A 276 20.09 -29.82 7.60
CA GLY A 276 20.06 -28.48 8.17
C GLY A 276 21.06 -28.26 9.31
N ILE A 277 22.21 -28.92 9.26
CA ILE A 277 23.28 -28.74 10.24
C ILE A 277 24.10 -27.50 9.89
N GLN A 278 24.30 -26.64 10.89
CA GLN A 278 25.06 -25.40 10.76
C GLN A 278 26.52 -25.64 11.13
N SER A 279 27.42 -25.72 10.15
CA SER A 279 28.84 -26.05 10.33
C SER A 279 29.76 -24.84 10.54
N THR A 280 29.25 -23.62 10.36
CA THR A 280 30.00 -22.36 10.47
C THR A 280 30.11 -21.81 11.90
N GLY A 281 29.41 -22.42 12.86
CA GLY A 281 29.28 -21.93 14.24
C GLY A 281 30.43 -22.29 15.20
N GLY A 282 31.40 -23.09 14.76
CA GLY A 282 32.48 -23.63 15.60
C GLY A 282 32.19 -25.04 16.12
N THR A 283 33.05 -25.55 17.01
CA THR A 283 32.89 -26.88 17.62
C THR A 283 31.83 -26.84 18.72
N ASN A 284 31.12 -27.95 18.89
CA ASN A 284 30.31 -28.21 20.08
C ASN A 284 31.20 -28.26 21.34
N PRO A 285 30.62 -28.17 22.55
CA PRO A 285 31.39 -28.16 23.81
C PRO A 285 32.19 -29.45 24.07
N ASP A 286 31.79 -30.57 23.47
CA ASP A 286 32.51 -31.84 23.46
C ASP A 286 33.75 -31.86 22.52
N GLY A 287 33.97 -30.79 21.75
CA GLY A 287 35.06 -30.62 20.79
C GLY A 287 34.75 -31.17 19.39
N ASN A 288 33.59 -31.80 19.16
CA ASN A 288 33.19 -32.28 17.85
C ASN A 288 32.67 -31.11 16.99
N THR A 289 33.02 -31.08 15.71
CA THR A 289 32.53 -30.03 14.79
C THR A 289 31.22 -30.49 14.14
N PRO A 290 30.13 -29.70 14.18
CA PRO A 290 28.91 -30.03 13.46
C PRO A 290 29.17 -30.20 11.96
N GLY A 291 28.64 -31.27 11.39
CA GLY A 291 28.80 -31.63 9.99
C GLY A 291 28.85 -33.13 9.77
N VAL A 292 29.16 -33.53 8.54
CA VAL A 292 29.30 -34.93 8.14
C VAL A 292 30.76 -35.17 7.79
N THR A 293 31.37 -36.17 8.42
CA THR A 293 32.79 -36.52 8.23
C THR A 293 32.94 -38.02 8.02
N VAL A 294 34.04 -38.44 7.38
CA VAL A 294 34.40 -39.85 7.21
C VAL A 294 35.76 -40.10 7.82
N ASP A 295 35.86 -41.15 8.64
CA ASP A 295 37.13 -41.57 9.22
C ASP A 295 37.81 -42.61 8.31
N ASN A 296 38.91 -42.19 7.66
CA ASN A 296 39.68 -43.05 6.75
C ASN A 296 40.33 -44.27 7.42
N THR A 297 40.33 -44.35 8.76
CA THR A 297 40.88 -45.49 9.50
C THR A 297 39.85 -46.55 9.85
N THR A 298 38.55 -46.19 9.86
CA THR A 298 37.44 -47.09 10.24
C THR A 298 36.39 -47.22 9.15
N GLY A 299 36.37 -46.32 8.17
CA GLY A 299 35.38 -46.26 7.08
C GLY A 299 33.98 -45.81 7.54
N ILE A 300 33.87 -45.29 8.76
CA ILE A 300 32.59 -44.83 9.34
C ILE A 300 32.33 -43.39 8.89
N ILE A 301 31.10 -43.13 8.46
CA ILE A 301 30.62 -41.77 8.20
C ILE A 301 29.91 -41.30 9.47
N THR A 302 30.38 -40.23 10.09
CA THR A 302 29.82 -39.67 11.32
C THR A 302 29.13 -38.35 11.03
N ILE A 303 27.88 -38.25 11.45
CA ILE A 303 27.06 -37.05 11.44
C ILE A 303 27.08 -36.48 12.85
N VAL A 304 27.56 -35.24 12.99
CA VAL A 304 27.54 -34.48 14.24
C VAL A 304 26.55 -33.34 14.07
N GLY A 305 25.46 -33.35 14.83
CA GLY A 305 24.46 -32.30 14.86
C GLY A 305 24.85 -31.09 15.70
N ASN A 306 24.04 -30.05 15.61
CA ASN A 306 24.14 -28.88 16.49
C ASN A 306 23.64 -29.22 17.92
N THR A 307 24.00 -28.40 18.89
CA THR A 307 23.55 -28.51 20.29
C THR A 307 22.08 -28.12 20.45
N GLY A 308 21.47 -28.50 21.58
CA GLY A 308 20.09 -28.18 21.98
C GLY A 308 19.13 -29.36 21.76
N ASP A 309 18.26 -29.61 22.75
CA ASP A 309 17.25 -30.68 22.71
C ASP A 309 16.38 -30.64 21.43
N VAL A 310 15.96 -29.45 20.98
CA VAL A 310 15.16 -29.30 19.74
C VAL A 310 15.97 -29.40 18.44
N ASN A 311 17.30 -29.55 18.53
CA ASN A 311 18.17 -29.88 17.41
C ASN A 311 18.58 -31.36 17.41
N ASP A 312 18.04 -32.19 18.31
CA ASP A 312 18.37 -33.60 18.35
C ASP A 312 17.96 -34.28 17.03
N LEU A 313 18.97 -34.74 16.29
CA LEU A 313 18.79 -35.41 15.01
C LEU A 313 18.50 -36.88 15.25
N VAL A 314 17.51 -37.40 14.55
CA VAL A 314 17.14 -38.81 14.58
C VAL A 314 17.12 -39.30 13.13
N ILE A 315 18.03 -40.22 12.83
CA ILE A 315 18.06 -40.97 11.57
C ILE A 315 18.12 -42.43 11.98
N ALA A 316 17.03 -43.15 11.75
CA ALA A 316 16.87 -44.56 12.05
C ALA A 316 17.25 -45.44 10.86
N ASN A 317 17.40 -46.73 11.12
CA ASN A 317 17.71 -47.70 10.09
C ASN A 317 16.53 -47.80 9.10
N GLY A 318 16.80 -47.52 7.83
CA GLY A 318 15.79 -47.43 6.78
C GLY A 318 15.31 -46.01 6.44
N ASP A 319 15.73 -44.98 7.17
CA ASP A 319 15.43 -43.59 6.80
C ASP A 319 16.27 -43.14 5.58
N ILE A 320 17.41 -43.80 5.35
CA ILE A 320 18.20 -43.67 4.13
C ILE A 320 18.02 -44.96 3.33
N GLU A 321 17.42 -44.83 2.14
CA GLU A 321 17.07 -45.96 1.27
C GLU A 321 17.82 -45.89 -0.06
N LEU A 322 18.10 -47.06 -0.66
CA LEU A 322 18.63 -47.16 -2.02
C LEU A 322 17.52 -47.56 -3.00
N LEU A 323 17.27 -46.71 -3.98
CA LEU A 323 16.34 -46.95 -5.07
C LEU A 323 17.09 -47.36 -6.33
N ASP A 324 16.55 -48.36 -7.01
CA ASP A 324 17.03 -48.79 -8.31
C ASP A 324 16.64 -47.77 -9.41
N THR A 325 17.17 -47.92 -10.62
CA THR A 325 16.93 -46.97 -11.73
C THR A 325 15.44 -46.83 -12.10
N ASP A 326 14.64 -47.86 -11.84
CA ASP A 326 13.19 -47.86 -12.05
C ASP A 326 12.39 -47.22 -10.88
N GLY A 327 13.08 -46.71 -9.86
CA GLY A 327 12.47 -46.05 -8.69
C GLY A 327 11.89 -47.03 -7.64
N THR A 328 12.15 -48.33 -7.78
CA THR A 328 11.80 -49.35 -6.78
C THR A 328 12.92 -49.50 -5.76
N THR A 329 12.59 -49.75 -4.49
CA THR A 329 13.59 -50.03 -3.45
C THR A 329 14.35 -51.33 -3.75
N SER A 330 15.69 -51.27 -3.84
CA SER A 330 16.49 -52.35 -4.46
C SER A 330 16.76 -53.58 -3.55
N LEU A 331 16.15 -53.62 -2.35
CA LEU A 331 16.48 -54.41 -1.15
C LEU A 331 17.64 -53.82 -0.32
N GLY A 332 17.34 -53.48 0.94
CA GLY A 332 18.30 -53.13 1.99
C GLY A 332 18.39 -51.64 2.32
N ALA A 333 18.51 -51.32 3.60
CA ALA A 333 19.01 -50.03 4.07
C ALA A 333 20.54 -50.07 3.92
N PRO A 334 21.14 -49.32 2.96
CA PRO A 334 22.57 -49.41 2.66
C PRO A 334 23.47 -48.95 3.82
N PHE A 335 22.88 -48.33 4.84
CA PHE A 335 23.56 -47.83 6.02
C PHE A 335 22.91 -48.42 7.27
N VAL A 336 23.74 -48.96 8.15
CA VAL A 336 23.35 -49.25 9.53
C VAL A 336 23.59 -47.98 10.34
N THR A 337 22.52 -47.40 10.89
CA THR A 337 22.58 -46.20 11.74
C THR A 337 22.82 -46.57 13.20
N ASP A 338 23.83 -45.98 13.83
CA ASP A 338 24.08 -46.08 15.27
C ASP A 338 24.15 -44.69 15.90
N LYS A 339 23.14 -44.35 16.71
CA LYS A 339 23.08 -43.08 17.43
C LYS A 339 23.79 -43.23 18.77
N THR A 340 24.96 -42.62 18.89
CA THR A 340 25.83 -42.72 20.07
C THR A 340 25.61 -41.59 21.07
N ALA A 341 25.05 -40.47 20.61
CA ALA A 341 24.73 -39.31 21.43
C ALA A 341 23.44 -38.63 20.96
N ALA A 342 22.63 -38.15 21.91
CA ALA A 342 21.56 -37.19 21.64
C ALA A 342 22.10 -35.77 21.86
N ALA A 343 21.54 -34.80 21.13
CA ALA A 343 21.78 -33.39 21.41
C ALA A 343 21.11 -33.03 22.74
N ASP A 344 21.80 -32.21 23.55
CA ASP A 344 21.29 -31.75 24.83
C ASP A 344 21.29 -30.22 24.93
N GLY A 345 20.52 -29.69 25.86
CA GLY A 345 20.54 -28.29 26.28
C GLY A 345 19.21 -27.56 26.07
N GLU A 346 18.97 -26.57 26.92
CA GLU A 346 17.76 -25.75 26.88
C GLU A 346 17.64 -25.06 25.52
N SER A 347 16.50 -25.29 24.88
CA SER A 347 16.30 -24.84 23.52
C SER A 347 14.83 -24.71 23.17
N VAL A 348 14.55 -23.81 22.22
CA VAL A 348 13.20 -23.53 21.73
C VAL A 348 13.24 -23.34 20.22
N ARG A 349 12.18 -23.76 19.53
CA ARG A 349 12.00 -23.58 18.10
C ARG A 349 10.71 -22.82 17.83
N THR A 350 10.76 -21.91 16.85
CA THR A 350 9.59 -21.28 16.24
C THR A 350 9.71 -21.30 14.72
N THR A 351 8.57 -21.26 14.03
CA THR A 351 8.52 -21.14 12.58
C THR A 351 7.94 -19.79 12.22
N ILE A 352 8.69 -19.05 11.42
CA ILE A 352 8.27 -17.79 10.80
C ILE A 352 7.61 -18.13 9.48
N VAL A 353 6.44 -17.56 9.22
CA VAL A 353 5.79 -17.59 7.92
C VAL A 353 5.70 -16.15 7.42
N GLY A 354 6.48 -15.84 6.38
CA GLY A 354 6.50 -14.54 5.71
C GLY A 354 6.02 -14.64 4.27
N TYR A 355 6.11 -13.54 3.54
CA TYR A 355 5.72 -13.45 2.13
C TYR A 355 6.89 -12.97 1.27
N ASP A 356 6.97 -13.48 0.04
CA ASP A 356 7.89 -12.98 -0.98
C ASP A 356 7.30 -11.80 -1.79
N SER A 357 8.03 -11.31 -2.77
CA SER A 357 7.63 -10.17 -3.64
C SER A 357 6.35 -10.42 -4.47
N LEU A 358 5.94 -11.67 -4.64
CA LEU A 358 4.68 -12.04 -5.31
C LEU A 358 3.57 -12.40 -4.31
N GLY A 359 3.88 -12.40 -3.02
CA GLY A 359 2.97 -12.77 -1.94
C GLY A 359 2.84 -14.27 -1.72
N ALA A 360 3.77 -15.09 -2.23
CA ALA A 360 3.82 -16.51 -1.87
C ALA A 360 4.35 -16.66 -0.44
N GLU A 361 3.78 -17.60 0.30
CA GLU A 361 4.24 -17.92 1.66
C GLU A 361 5.63 -18.54 1.60
N VAL A 362 6.51 -18.07 2.48
CA VAL A 362 7.87 -18.58 2.67
C VAL A 362 8.06 -18.85 4.16
N THR A 363 8.68 -19.96 4.49
CA THR A 363 8.86 -20.42 5.87
C THR A 363 10.32 -20.37 6.29
N ALA A 364 10.60 -19.97 7.53
CA ALA A 364 11.93 -20.12 8.14
C ALA A 364 11.78 -20.60 9.58
N ASN A 365 12.46 -21.70 9.91
CA ASN A 365 12.55 -22.20 11.26
C ASN A 365 13.69 -21.49 11.98
N VAL A 366 13.41 -21.01 13.19
CA VAL A 366 14.38 -20.40 14.08
C VAL A 366 14.46 -21.24 15.33
N THR A 367 15.60 -21.87 15.53
CA THR A 367 15.95 -22.58 16.76
C THR A 367 16.90 -21.73 17.58
N MET A 368 16.63 -21.58 18.88
CA MET A 368 17.49 -20.89 19.84
C MET A 368 17.89 -21.85 20.95
N VAL A 369 19.17 -21.85 21.31
CA VAL A 369 19.76 -22.74 22.33
C VAL A 369 20.55 -21.90 23.32
N LEU A 370 20.43 -22.19 24.61
CA LEU A 370 21.22 -21.52 25.64
C LEU A 370 22.69 -21.95 25.48
N ASP A 371 23.58 -21.04 25.09
CA ASP A 371 24.99 -21.37 24.79
C ASP A 371 25.87 -21.27 26.04
N SER A 372 25.70 -20.19 26.82
CA SER A 372 26.38 -20.01 28.10
C SER A 372 25.73 -18.95 29.00
N THR A 373 26.10 -18.91 30.28
CA THR A 373 25.59 -17.92 31.25
C THR A 373 26.74 -17.21 32.00
N PRO A 374 27.56 -16.37 31.33
CA PRO A 374 28.58 -15.58 31.99
C PRO A 374 28.01 -14.47 32.90
N ASP A 375 28.85 -13.84 33.71
CA ASP A 375 28.48 -12.73 34.63
C ASP A 375 27.97 -11.46 33.90
N THR A 376 28.12 -11.41 32.57
CA THR A 376 27.62 -10.33 31.71
C THR A 376 26.18 -10.56 31.23
N GLY A 377 25.62 -11.74 31.48
CA GLY A 377 24.27 -12.14 31.08
C GLY A 377 24.26 -13.38 30.18
N PRO A 378 23.09 -14.01 29.96
CA PRO A 378 23.00 -15.24 29.17
C PRO A 378 23.27 -14.99 27.69
N ILE A 379 23.96 -15.94 27.06
CA ILE A 379 24.25 -15.97 25.63
C ILE A 379 23.45 -17.12 25.02
N TRP A 380 22.71 -16.82 23.97
CA TRP A 380 21.93 -17.79 23.20
C TRP A 380 22.51 -17.93 21.81
N ARG A 381 22.52 -19.14 21.27
CA ARG A 381 22.89 -19.40 19.88
C ARG A 381 21.63 -19.64 19.08
N TYR A 382 21.53 -19.02 17.90
CA TYR A 382 20.45 -19.29 16.97
C TYR A 382 20.93 -20.13 15.79
N PHE A 383 20.01 -20.92 15.26
CA PHE A 383 20.14 -21.67 14.02
C PHE A 383 18.89 -21.41 13.20
N ILE A 384 19.07 -20.98 11.95
CA ILE A 384 17.97 -20.66 11.05
C ILE A 384 18.08 -21.53 9.82
N ASP A 385 16.95 -22.14 9.45
CA ASP A 385 16.82 -22.97 8.26
C ASP A 385 15.48 -22.73 7.56
N SER A 386 15.43 -23.02 6.26
CA SER A 386 14.24 -22.88 5.43
C SER A 386 14.27 -23.95 4.34
N GLU A 387 13.14 -24.65 4.17
CA GLU A 387 12.95 -25.58 3.04
C GLU A 387 12.70 -24.83 1.72
N ASP A 388 12.37 -23.54 1.80
CA ASP A 388 12.06 -22.69 0.65
C ASP A 388 13.32 -22.08 0.01
N ASP A 389 14.51 -22.35 0.56
CA ASP A 389 15.80 -21.92 0.05
C ASP A 389 16.24 -22.78 -1.14
N ALA A 390 16.49 -22.12 -2.28
CA ALA A 390 16.97 -22.75 -3.49
C ALA A 390 18.51 -22.89 -3.54
N GLY A 391 19.21 -22.52 -2.47
CA GLY A 391 20.66 -22.64 -2.34
C GLY A 391 21.11 -24.09 -2.12
N ASN A 392 22.36 -24.25 -1.64
CA ASN A 392 22.98 -25.56 -1.41
C ASN A 392 22.57 -26.18 -0.05
N GLY A 393 21.28 -26.18 0.26
CA GLY A 393 20.70 -26.81 1.46
C GLY A 393 19.77 -25.91 2.24
N ILE A 394 19.11 -26.49 3.25
CA ILE A 394 18.09 -25.79 4.05
C ILE A 394 18.68 -24.86 5.11
N ALA A 395 19.97 -25.00 5.43
CA ALA A 395 20.66 -24.22 6.47
C ALA A 395 21.00 -22.80 5.99
N LEU A 396 20.42 -21.77 6.64
CA LEU A 396 20.60 -20.36 6.23
C LEU A 396 21.73 -19.66 6.99
N THR A 397 21.60 -19.56 8.32
CA THR A 397 22.54 -18.78 9.14
C THR A 397 22.55 -19.22 10.60
N THR A 398 23.65 -18.92 11.29
CA THR A 398 23.82 -19.13 12.73
C THR A 398 24.65 -18.01 13.34
N GLY A 399 24.41 -17.73 14.61
CA GLY A 399 25.15 -16.73 15.38
C GLY A 399 24.75 -16.76 16.86
N THR A 400 25.28 -15.82 17.62
CA THR A 400 25.00 -15.69 19.05
C THR A 400 24.29 -14.39 19.36
N LEU A 401 23.34 -14.44 20.28
CA LEU A 401 22.60 -13.34 20.86
C LEU A 401 23.03 -13.16 22.31
N GLN A 402 23.31 -11.93 22.69
CA GLN A 402 23.67 -11.61 24.07
C GLN A 402 22.52 -10.90 24.75
N PHE A 403 22.25 -11.29 26.00
CA PHE A 403 21.33 -10.59 26.89
C PHE A 403 22.10 -9.98 28.05
N ASP A 404 21.59 -8.89 28.61
CA ASP A 404 22.14 -8.27 29.80
C ASP A 404 21.72 -9.00 31.09
N ASN A 405 22.25 -8.54 32.23
CA ASN A 405 21.92 -9.10 33.54
C ASN A 405 20.46 -8.87 33.98
N ASN A 406 19.71 -8.04 33.26
CA ASN A 406 18.29 -7.80 33.44
C ASN A 406 17.42 -8.62 32.48
N GLY A 407 18.04 -9.50 31.67
CA GLY A 407 17.36 -10.36 30.70
C GLY A 407 16.84 -9.61 29.47
N GLN A 408 17.34 -8.39 29.19
CA GLN A 408 17.05 -7.66 27.96
C GLN A 408 18.08 -7.99 26.89
N PRO A 409 17.71 -8.00 25.60
CA PRO A 409 18.66 -8.23 24.52
C PRO A 409 19.63 -7.05 24.41
N ASP A 410 20.88 -7.34 24.04
CA ASP A 410 21.87 -6.30 23.75
C ASP A 410 21.41 -5.49 22.51
N PRO A 411 21.24 -4.15 22.61
CA PRO A 411 20.77 -3.34 21.50
C PRO A 411 21.68 -3.43 20.26
N ASP A 412 22.98 -3.66 20.42
CA ASP A 412 23.93 -3.78 19.30
C ASP A 412 23.91 -5.20 18.66
N ASN A 413 23.20 -6.15 19.26
CA ASN A 413 23.06 -7.54 18.81
C ASN A 413 21.62 -8.05 18.98
N SER A 414 20.66 -7.19 18.61
CA SER A 414 19.22 -7.44 18.73
C SER A 414 18.53 -7.72 17.39
N GLU A 415 19.28 -7.77 16.30
CA GLU A 415 18.77 -8.00 14.95
C GLU A 415 19.53 -9.14 14.26
N ILE A 416 18.80 -10.05 13.61
CA ILE A 416 19.35 -11.14 12.81
C ILE A 416 18.92 -10.96 11.36
N SER A 417 19.89 -10.94 10.45
CA SER A 417 19.61 -10.95 9.01
C SER A 417 19.42 -12.38 8.52
N ILE A 418 18.28 -12.64 7.89
CA ILE A 418 17.92 -13.91 7.26
C ILE A 418 17.84 -13.65 5.76
N THR A 419 18.53 -14.46 4.97
CA THR A 419 18.49 -14.36 3.52
C THR A 419 18.08 -15.72 2.96
N ILE A 420 17.07 -15.72 2.07
CA ILE A 420 16.52 -16.92 1.43
C ILE A 420 16.65 -16.73 -0.07
N ASP A 421 17.33 -17.67 -0.73
CA ASP A 421 17.41 -17.74 -2.19
C ASP A 421 16.08 -18.28 -2.73
N ARG A 422 15.39 -17.45 -3.51
CA ARG A 422 14.12 -17.75 -4.16
C ARG A 422 14.29 -17.93 -5.67
N SER A 423 15.48 -18.26 -6.15
CA SER A 423 15.73 -18.50 -7.56
C SER A 423 14.82 -19.59 -8.13
N ASN A 424 14.48 -19.44 -9.43
CA ASN A 424 13.56 -20.33 -10.15
C ASN A 424 12.08 -20.31 -9.68
N THR A 425 11.69 -19.39 -8.79
CA THR A 425 10.28 -19.23 -8.37
C THR A 425 9.52 -18.17 -9.16
N GLY A 426 10.24 -17.30 -9.89
CA GLY A 426 9.68 -16.16 -10.61
C GLY A 426 9.51 -14.88 -9.77
N ALA A 427 9.70 -14.97 -8.45
CA ALA A 427 9.82 -13.82 -7.55
C ALA A 427 11.22 -13.20 -7.62
N ASP A 428 11.43 -12.08 -6.91
CA ASP A 428 12.77 -11.55 -6.63
C ASP A 428 13.66 -12.69 -6.05
N PRO A 429 14.81 -13.00 -6.69
CA PRO A 429 15.63 -14.14 -6.32
C PRO A 429 16.22 -14.06 -4.91
N LEU A 430 16.30 -12.88 -4.28
CA LEU A 430 16.90 -12.76 -2.95
C LEU A 430 15.93 -12.12 -1.96
N LEU A 431 15.32 -12.96 -1.12
CA LEU A 431 14.45 -12.52 -0.05
C LEU A 431 15.30 -12.24 1.20
N SER A 432 15.16 -11.05 1.78
CA SER A 432 15.91 -10.64 2.98
C SER A 432 14.95 -10.22 4.09
N TRP A 433 15.06 -10.84 5.25
CA TRP A 433 14.30 -10.51 6.45
C TRP A 433 15.22 -10.08 7.59
N THR A 434 14.76 -9.14 8.41
CA THR A 434 15.39 -8.76 9.67
C THR A 434 14.53 -9.23 10.83
N LEU A 435 15.02 -10.22 11.57
CA LEU A 435 14.40 -10.70 12.80
C LEU A 435 14.89 -9.87 13.98
N GLN A 436 13.98 -9.12 14.59
CA GLN A 436 14.22 -8.20 15.69
C GLN A 436 13.80 -8.83 17.02
N LEU A 437 14.74 -8.90 17.97
CA LEU A 437 14.48 -9.29 19.36
C LEU A 437 14.07 -8.10 20.23
N GLN A 438 14.29 -6.88 19.76
CA GLN A 438 13.86 -5.64 20.39
C GLN A 438 13.09 -4.81 19.37
N SER A 439 11.83 -4.48 19.66
CA SER A 439 10.97 -3.72 18.75
C SER A 439 9.98 -2.85 19.52
N ASP A 440 9.23 -2.01 18.80
CA ASP A 440 8.08 -1.29 19.37
C ASP A 440 6.92 -2.21 19.74
N LYS A 441 6.92 -3.47 19.28
CA LYS A 441 5.89 -4.48 19.57
C LYS A 441 6.19 -5.32 20.80
N GLY A 442 7.40 -5.19 21.36
CA GLY A 442 7.86 -5.93 22.52
C GLY A 442 9.28 -6.46 22.33
N ASN A 443 9.80 -7.06 23.40
CA ASN A 443 11.14 -7.62 23.45
C ASN A 443 11.08 -9.13 23.69
N THR A 444 12.03 -9.85 23.11
CA THR A 444 12.42 -11.18 23.58
C THR A 444 13.30 -10.99 24.81
N THR A 445 12.97 -11.65 25.92
CA THR A 445 13.77 -11.60 27.15
C THR A 445 14.44 -12.94 27.44
N SER A 446 15.50 -12.93 28.24
CA SER A 446 16.05 -14.13 28.84
C SER A 446 15.99 -14.07 30.37
N LEU A 447 14.88 -14.56 30.91
CA LEU A 447 14.58 -14.63 32.34
C LEU A 447 14.39 -16.08 32.74
N ALA A 448 14.61 -16.40 34.02
CA ALA A 448 14.39 -17.74 34.53
C ALA A 448 12.90 -18.09 34.49
N ALA A 449 12.50 -18.97 33.58
CA ALA A 449 11.14 -19.48 33.44
C ALA A 449 11.16 -20.78 32.62
N SER A 450 10.74 -21.88 33.21
CA SER A 450 10.72 -23.18 32.53
C SER A 450 9.29 -23.56 32.10
N PRO A 451 9.04 -23.88 30.81
CA PRO A 451 9.98 -23.89 29.68
C PRO A 451 10.15 -22.51 29.02
N SER A 452 11.16 -22.38 28.14
CA SER A 452 11.22 -21.30 27.16
C SER A 452 9.91 -21.20 26.37
N SER A 453 9.45 -19.98 26.11
CA SER A 453 8.21 -19.74 25.37
C SER A 453 8.32 -18.55 24.44
N ILE A 454 7.91 -18.76 23.18
CA ILE A 454 7.75 -17.71 22.20
C ILE A 454 6.26 -17.37 22.16
N ILE A 455 5.95 -16.13 22.49
CA ILE A 455 4.57 -15.66 22.74
C ILE A 455 3.95 -15.11 21.45
N GLY A 456 4.76 -14.45 20.61
CA GLY A 456 4.25 -13.84 19.39
C GLY A 456 5.33 -13.52 18.36
N LEU A 457 4.89 -13.53 17.11
CA LEU A 457 5.61 -13.07 15.93
C LEU A 457 4.77 -11.97 15.29
N THR A 458 5.37 -10.82 15.03
CA THR A 458 4.73 -9.76 14.23
C THR A 458 5.55 -9.55 12.96
N ILE A 459 4.90 -9.62 11.80
CA ILE A 459 5.53 -9.43 10.49
C ILE A 459 4.91 -8.23 9.78
N ASP A 460 5.65 -7.61 8.86
CA ASP A 460 5.19 -6.48 8.04
C ASP A 460 4.76 -6.86 6.61
N GLY A 461 5.00 -8.10 6.17
CA GLY A 461 4.58 -8.57 4.86
C GLY A 461 3.07 -8.82 4.77
N LEU A 462 2.53 -8.73 3.54
CA LEU A 462 1.11 -8.92 3.27
C LEU A 462 0.89 -9.91 2.13
N PRO A 463 -0.11 -10.79 2.25
CA PRO A 463 -0.51 -11.67 1.16
C PRO A 463 -1.10 -10.85 -0.01
N PRO A 464 -1.30 -11.47 -1.18
CA PRO A 464 -1.94 -10.81 -2.31
C PRO A 464 -3.32 -10.26 -1.94
N GLY A 465 -3.55 -8.98 -2.24
CA GLY A 465 -4.81 -8.29 -2.00
C GLY A 465 -5.29 -7.55 -3.24
N THR A 466 -6.61 -7.48 -3.42
CA THR A 466 -7.25 -6.70 -4.48
C THR A 466 -7.80 -5.39 -3.94
N LEU A 467 -7.79 -4.31 -4.72
CA LEU A 467 -8.38 -3.04 -4.34
C LEU A 467 -9.90 -3.17 -4.14
N GLU A 468 -10.41 -2.93 -2.94
CA GLU A 468 -11.84 -3.08 -2.61
C GLU A 468 -12.59 -1.74 -2.62
N SER A 469 -11.94 -0.69 -2.15
CA SER A 469 -12.58 0.62 -1.98
C SER A 469 -11.53 1.73 -2.02
N PHE A 470 -11.99 2.97 -2.19
CA PHE A 470 -11.13 4.13 -2.08
C PHE A 470 -11.89 5.29 -1.42
N ALA A 471 -11.14 6.18 -0.78
CA ALA A 471 -11.66 7.41 -0.20
C ALA A 471 -10.69 8.58 -0.47
N ALA A 472 -11.22 9.79 -0.63
CA ALA A 472 -10.41 10.99 -0.73
C ALA A 472 -10.27 11.65 0.66
N GLY A 473 -9.04 12.02 1.01
CA GLY A 473 -8.73 12.86 2.17
C GLY A 473 -9.05 14.33 1.94
N GLU A 474 -8.93 15.12 3.00
CA GLU A 474 -9.18 16.57 2.98
C GLU A 474 -8.19 17.33 2.07
N ASP A 475 -6.97 16.82 2.00
CA ASP A 475 -5.88 17.27 1.12
C ASP A 475 -6.01 16.74 -0.33
N GLY A 476 -7.12 16.06 -0.63
CA GLY A 476 -7.40 15.47 -1.93
C GLY A 476 -6.62 14.20 -2.24
N VAL A 477 -5.81 13.69 -1.31
CA VAL A 477 -5.10 12.42 -1.51
C VAL A 477 -6.11 11.28 -1.48
N ILE A 478 -6.06 10.44 -2.50
CA ILE A 478 -6.97 9.29 -2.64
C ILE A 478 -6.27 8.07 -2.07
N PHE A 479 -6.86 7.48 -1.04
CA PHE A 479 -6.39 6.24 -0.42
C PHE A 479 -7.23 5.07 -0.91
N GLY A 480 -6.57 4.07 -1.47
CA GLY A 480 -7.15 2.78 -1.84
C GLY A 480 -6.95 1.78 -0.72
N ARG A 481 -8.03 1.08 -0.33
CA ARG A 481 -8.00 0.00 0.66
C ARG A 481 -8.11 -1.34 -0.06
N PHE A 482 -7.17 -2.22 0.24
CA PHE A 482 -7.07 -3.55 -0.34
C PHE A 482 -7.65 -4.62 0.61
N SER A 483 -8.02 -5.77 0.05
CA SER A 483 -8.61 -6.91 0.78
C SER A 483 -7.66 -7.55 1.79
N ASN A 484 -6.35 -7.41 1.59
CA ASN A 484 -5.30 -7.84 2.51
C ASN A 484 -5.05 -6.82 3.65
N GLY A 485 -5.83 -5.73 3.73
CA GLY A 485 -5.70 -4.71 4.76
C GLY A 485 -4.74 -3.57 4.44
N ALA A 486 -3.98 -3.66 3.34
CA ALA A 486 -3.11 -2.56 2.92
C ALA A 486 -3.91 -1.31 2.52
N VAL A 487 -3.32 -0.16 2.80
CA VAL A 487 -3.80 1.15 2.35
C VAL A 487 -2.69 1.81 1.55
N LYS A 488 -2.95 2.11 0.28
CA LYS A 488 -1.99 2.77 -0.62
C LYS A 488 -2.57 4.04 -1.20
N THR A 489 -1.71 4.98 -1.55
CA THR A 489 -2.12 6.21 -2.25
C THR A 489 -2.35 5.90 -3.72
N MET A 490 -3.51 6.24 -4.27
CA MET A 490 -3.90 5.97 -5.67
C MET A 490 -3.77 7.21 -6.56
N GLY A 491 -3.60 8.38 -5.97
CA GLY A 491 -3.54 9.66 -6.68
C GLY A 491 -3.91 10.82 -5.77
N GLN A 492 -3.87 12.03 -6.31
CA GLN A 492 -4.32 13.22 -5.59
C GLN A 492 -5.16 14.11 -6.49
N VAL A 493 -6.38 14.43 -6.04
CA VAL A 493 -7.24 15.42 -6.71
C VAL A 493 -6.63 16.79 -6.54
N VAL A 494 -6.53 17.55 -7.64
CA VAL A 494 -6.11 18.94 -7.61
C VAL A 494 -7.29 19.87 -7.79
N LEU A 495 -7.15 21.07 -7.27
CA LEU A 495 -8.15 22.13 -7.42
C LEU A 495 -7.54 23.31 -8.16
N ALA A 496 -8.38 24.02 -8.90
CA ALA A 496 -8.04 25.26 -9.57
C ALA A 496 -8.69 26.44 -8.84
N ASN A 497 -7.91 27.49 -8.60
CA ASN A 497 -8.41 28.76 -8.11
C ASN A 497 -8.15 29.87 -9.14
N PHE A 498 -8.95 30.93 -9.07
CA PHE A 498 -8.90 32.06 -10.00
C PHE A 498 -8.86 33.37 -9.23
N THR A 499 -8.10 34.34 -9.76
CA THR A 499 -8.08 35.70 -9.19
C THR A 499 -9.46 36.34 -9.23
N ASN A 500 -10.23 36.10 -10.30
CA ASN A 500 -11.59 36.59 -10.43
C ASN A 500 -12.53 35.50 -10.97
N PRO A 501 -13.16 34.70 -10.08
CA PRO A 501 -14.09 33.65 -10.50
C PRO A 501 -15.29 34.16 -11.32
N ALA A 502 -15.73 35.41 -11.10
CA ALA A 502 -16.83 36.01 -11.86
C ALA A 502 -16.48 36.27 -13.34
N GLY A 503 -15.21 36.20 -13.71
CA GLY A 503 -14.76 36.27 -15.10
C GLY A 503 -14.78 34.94 -15.86
N LEU A 504 -15.16 33.84 -15.21
CA LEU A 504 -15.30 32.52 -15.84
C LEU A 504 -16.50 32.52 -16.79
N VAL A 505 -16.36 31.80 -17.90
CA VAL A 505 -17.43 31.64 -18.91
C VAL A 505 -18.17 30.35 -18.62
N ASP A 506 -19.50 30.41 -18.66
CA ASP A 506 -20.38 29.25 -18.47
C ASP A 506 -20.48 28.44 -19.78
N GLU A 507 -20.15 27.17 -19.71
CA GLU A 507 -20.19 26.23 -20.84
C GLU A 507 -21.42 25.30 -20.77
N GLY A 508 -22.31 25.53 -19.78
CA GLY A 508 -23.45 24.67 -19.48
C GLY A 508 -23.07 23.46 -18.63
N GLY A 509 -24.07 22.81 -18.03
CA GLY A 509 -23.86 21.61 -17.21
C GLY A 509 -23.00 21.86 -15.95
N ASN A 510 -23.00 23.08 -15.42
CA ASN A 510 -22.12 23.53 -14.33
C ASN A 510 -20.61 23.46 -14.66
N LEU A 511 -20.26 23.49 -15.95
CA LEU A 511 -18.89 23.60 -16.42
C LEU A 511 -18.54 25.06 -16.71
N PHE A 512 -17.30 25.41 -16.38
CA PHE A 512 -16.73 26.73 -16.59
C PHE A 512 -15.46 26.62 -17.43
N SER A 513 -15.23 27.62 -18.28
CA SER A 513 -13.97 27.83 -18.99
C SER A 513 -13.34 29.16 -18.58
N THR A 514 -12.03 29.31 -18.78
CA THR A 514 -11.32 30.55 -18.43
C THR A 514 -11.71 31.67 -19.38
N GLY A 515 -12.15 32.81 -18.85
CA GLY A 515 -12.41 34.02 -19.62
C GLY A 515 -11.23 34.99 -19.58
N PRO A 516 -11.20 36.02 -20.45
CA PRO A 516 -10.13 37.02 -20.44
C PRO A 516 -9.99 37.77 -19.11
N ASN A 517 -11.07 37.89 -18.34
CA ASN A 517 -11.12 38.61 -17.06
C ASN A 517 -11.09 37.68 -15.83
N SER A 518 -11.00 36.35 -16.00
CA SER A 518 -10.86 35.42 -14.86
C SER A 518 -9.44 35.36 -14.30
N GLY A 519 -8.46 35.67 -15.15
CA GLY A 519 -7.07 35.31 -14.94
C GLY A 519 -6.79 33.84 -15.26
N PRO A 520 -5.51 33.43 -15.27
CA PRO A 520 -5.12 32.03 -15.45
C PRO A 520 -5.57 31.19 -14.25
N ALA A 521 -5.77 29.89 -14.48
CA ALA A 521 -6.01 28.93 -13.41
C ALA A 521 -4.74 28.71 -12.58
N SER A 522 -4.83 28.89 -11.27
CA SER A 522 -3.81 28.48 -10.31
C SER A 522 -4.17 27.09 -9.80
N ILE A 523 -3.41 26.07 -10.22
CA ILE A 523 -3.68 24.67 -9.88
C ILE A 523 -2.76 24.26 -8.73
N ALA A 524 -3.33 23.75 -7.65
CA ALA A 524 -2.58 23.24 -6.51
C ALA A 524 -3.39 22.18 -5.73
N PRO A 525 -2.75 21.43 -4.84
CA PRO A 525 -3.45 20.57 -3.90
C PRO A 525 -4.45 21.36 -3.02
N PRO A 526 -5.58 20.75 -2.64
CA PRO A 526 -6.49 21.28 -1.64
C PRO A 526 -5.78 21.72 -0.36
N GLY A 527 -6.27 22.78 0.28
CA GLY A 527 -5.72 23.32 1.53
C GLY A 527 -4.40 24.12 1.39
N THR A 528 -3.85 24.22 0.18
CA THR A 528 -2.63 24.99 -0.10
C THR A 528 -2.94 26.29 -0.86
N LEU A 529 -2.08 27.30 -0.77
CA LEU A 529 -2.17 28.55 -1.55
C LEU A 529 -3.55 29.26 -1.48
N GLY A 530 -4.26 29.13 -0.36
CA GLY A 530 -5.59 29.73 -0.18
C GLY A 530 -6.70 29.05 -1.00
N ILE A 531 -6.45 27.83 -1.47
CA ILE A 531 -7.47 26.93 -2.01
C ILE A 531 -8.13 26.20 -0.83
N GLY A 532 -9.44 26.01 -0.94
CA GLY A 532 -10.26 25.22 -0.04
C GLY A 532 -9.86 23.75 0.04
N THR A 533 -10.53 23.01 0.91
CA THR A 533 -10.28 21.59 1.15
C THR A 533 -11.37 20.71 0.55
N ILE A 534 -11.13 19.40 0.47
CA ILE A 534 -12.12 18.44 -0.05
C ILE A 534 -12.88 17.80 1.11
N VAL A 535 -14.19 17.64 0.93
CA VAL A 535 -15.05 16.85 1.82
C VAL A 535 -15.54 15.63 1.03
N SER A 536 -15.07 14.45 1.42
CA SER A 536 -15.50 13.19 0.80
C SER A 536 -16.85 12.71 1.33
N GLY A 537 -17.63 12.03 0.49
CA GLY A 537 -18.94 11.51 0.85
C GLY A 537 -20.04 12.58 0.88
N ALA A 538 -19.82 13.73 0.25
CA ALA A 538 -20.71 14.88 0.31
C ALA A 538 -20.80 15.60 -1.03
N LEU A 539 -21.95 16.26 -1.25
CA LEU A 539 -22.16 17.15 -2.39
C LEU A 539 -22.47 18.57 -1.91
N GLU A 540 -21.90 19.56 -2.57
CA GLU A 540 -22.24 20.96 -2.38
C GLU A 540 -23.64 21.25 -2.95
N GLN A 541 -24.50 21.91 -2.17
CA GLN A 541 -25.84 22.31 -2.61
C GLN A 541 -25.79 23.61 -3.43
N SER A 542 -26.94 24.02 -3.96
CA SER A 542 -27.06 25.37 -4.51
C SER A 542 -27.01 26.41 -3.39
N ASN A 543 -26.38 27.57 -3.63
CA ASN A 543 -26.43 28.71 -2.71
C ASN A 543 -27.67 29.60 -2.91
N VAL A 544 -28.71 29.11 -3.61
CA VAL A 544 -29.95 29.84 -3.83
C VAL A 544 -30.86 29.75 -2.59
N ASP A 545 -31.21 30.90 -2.02
CA ASP A 545 -32.25 31.01 -0.98
C ASP A 545 -33.61 31.34 -1.62
N LEU A 546 -34.53 30.37 -1.59
CA LEU A 546 -35.88 30.52 -2.15
C LEU A 546 -36.67 31.66 -1.51
N GLY A 547 -36.51 31.90 -0.20
CA GLY A 547 -37.23 32.96 0.49
C GLY A 547 -36.82 34.34 -0.02
N GLU A 548 -35.52 34.53 -0.22
CA GLU A 548 -34.96 35.75 -0.81
C GLU A 548 -35.37 35.88 -2.28
N GLU A 549 -35.24 34.82 -3.08
CA GLU A 549 -35.60 34.85 -4.50
C GLU A 549 -37.10 35.13 -4.74
N PHE A 550 -38.00 34.55 -3.94
CA PHE A 550 -39.43 34.86 -4.04
C PHE A 550 -39.75 36.30 -3.63
N THR A 551 -39.07 36.83 -2.61
CA THR A 551 -39.21 38.23 -2.22
C THR A 551 -38.73 39.16 -3.35
N ASN A 552 -37.58 38.85 -3.93
CA ASN A 552 -37.03 39.56 -5.08
C ASN A 552 -37.94 39.45 -6.31
N MET A 553 -38.60 38.31 -6.54
CA MET A 553 -39.57 38.11 -7.61
C MET A 553 -40.79 39.02 -7.43
N ILE A 554 -41.35 39.09 -6.22
CA ILE A 554 -42.49 39.94 -5.89
C ILE A 554 -42.12 41.41 -6.08
N LEU A 555 -40.96 41.85 -5.56
CA LEU A 555 -40.49 43.23 -5.70
C LEU A 555 -40.28 43.60 -7.18
N THR A 556 -39.65 42.71 -7.95
CA THR A 556 -39.35 42.94 -9.36
C THR A 556 -40.61 42.94 -10.22
N SER A 557 -41.58 42.05 -9.94
CA SER A 557 -42.91 42.04 -10.59
C SER A 557 -43.72 43.30 -10.29
N THR A 558 -43.63 43.79 -9.06
CA THR A 558 -44.23 45.07 -8.65
C THR A 558 -43.57 46.24 -9.38
N GLY A 559 -42.23 46.24 -9.51
CA GLY A 559 -41.47 47.23 -10.29
C GLY A 559 -41.79 47.21 -11.79
N TYR A 560 -41.94 46.02 -12.37
CA TYR A 560 -42.39 45.83 -13.75
C TYR A 560 -43.80 46.43 -13.95
N SER A 561 -44.74 46.12 -13.04
CA SER A 561 -46.10 46.65 -13.06
C SER A 561 -46.16 48.17 -12.83
N ALA A 562 -45.25 48.73 -12.02
CA ALA A 562 -45.14 50.17 -11.82
C ALA A 562 -44.63 50.87 -13.10
N SER A 563 -43.62 50.29 -13.75
CA SER A 563 -43.05 50.80 -15.01
C SER A 563 -44.08 50.78 -16.15
N SER A 564 -44.89 49.72 -16.24
CA SER A 564 -45.98 49.64 -17.24
C SER A 564 -47.09 50.65 -16.98
N ARG A 565 -47.41 50.96 -15.71
CA ARG A 565 -48.35 52.04 -15.36
C ARG A 565 -47.83 53.42 -15.79
N VAL A 566 -46.53 53.70 -15.69
CA VAL A 566 -45.93 54.96 -16.19
C VAL A 566 -46.11 55.10 -17.70
N ILE A 567 -45.93 54.01 -18.45
CA ILE A 567 -46.16 54.00 -19.90
C ILE A 567 -47.63 54.27 -20.21
N ARG A 568 -48.55 53.60 -19.50
CA ARG A 568 -49.99 53.78 -19.68
C ARG A 568 -50.44 55.21 -19.35
N THR A 569 -50.00 55.79 -18.25
CA THR A 569 -50.37 57.17 -17.90
C THR A 569 -49.80 58.19 -18.89
N ALA A 570 -48.58 57.97 -19.39
CA ALA A 570 -48.02 58.79 -20.46
C ALA A 570 -48.82 58.67 -21.76
N ASP A 571 -49.28 57.48 -22.13
CA ASP A 571 -50.16 57.26 -23.30
C ASP A 571 -51.53 57.92 -23.13
N GLU A 572 -52.16 57.77 -21.97
CA GLU A 572 -53.44 58.44 -21.65
C GLU A 572 -53.32 59.97 -21.75
N LEU A 573 -52.21 60.56 -21.26
CA LEU A 573 -51.93 62.00 -21.41
C LEU A 573 -51.69 62.41 -22.87
N LEU A 574 -51.01 61.59 -23.67
CA LEU A 574 -50.84 61.83 -25.10
C LEU A 574 -52.18 61.83 -25.84
N GLN A 575 -53.05 60.87 -25.53
CA GLN A 575 -54.40 60.80 -26.09
C GLN A 575 -55.24 62.01 -25.69
N GLN A 576 -55.21 62.43 -24.41
CA GLN A 576 -55.91 63.64 -23.97
C GLN A 576 -55.39 64.90 -24.65
N LEU A 577 -54.07 65.02 -24.84
CA LEU A 577 -53.48 66.15 -25.55
C LEU A 577 -53.88 66.19 -27.03
N LEU A 578 -54.00 65.02 -27.66
CA LEU A 578 -54.45 64.89 -29.05
C LEU A 578 -55.94 65.23 -29.21
N VAL A 579 -56.75 64.99 -28.18
CA VAL A 579 -58.16 65.42 -28.11
C VAL A 579 -58.28 66.93 -27.86
N LEU A 580 -57.41 67.54 -27.05
CA LEU A 580 -57.38 68.99 -26.83
C LEU A 580 -56.84 69.80 -28.04
N GLY A 581 -56.06 69.16 -28.90
CA GLY A 581 -55.48 69.77 -30.10
C GLY A 581 -56.41 69.79 -31.32
N ARG A 582 -57.63 69.25 -31.20
CA ARG A 582 -58.73 69.38 -32.17
C ARG A 582 -59.74 70.39 -31.66
#